data_AF-X1NSJ1-F1
#
_entry.id   AF-X1NSJ1-F1
#
_cell.length_a   1.000
_cell.length_b   1.000
_cell.length_c   1.000
_cell.angle_alpha   90.00
_cell.angle_beta   90.00
_cell.angle_gamma   90.00
#
_symmetry.space_group_name_H-M   'P 1'
#
loop_
_entity.id
_entity.type
_entity.pdbx_description
1 polymer ?
#
loop_
_entity_poly.entity_id
_entity_poly.type
_entity_poly.pdbx_seq_one_letter_code
_entity_poly.pdbx_strand_id
1 'polypeptide(L)'
;SGKGPVFLEFWCYRFKGHNVKDRLDRPEDETYRALKELEAWTKIDPLKTFSKELIEEKIITPEELEKLKRESRARNESMAVKAAEAKSPDPEKMYFGLFSHTNSIPVTSPLCWPVIPY
;
A
#
# COMPACT_ATOMS: atom_id res chain seq x y z
N SER A 1 21.43 15.92 -6.56
CA SER A 1 20.99 17.17 -5.91
C SER A 1 20.85 16.93 -4.41
N GLY A 2 21.89 17.19 -3.60
CA GLY A 2 21.88 16.93 -2.15
C GLY A 2 21.07 17.96 -1.35
N LYS A 3 19.80 18.19 -1.73
CA LYS A 3 18.94 19.26 -1.21
C LYS A 3 18.27 18.94 0.13
N GLY A 4 18.65 17.84 0.77
CA GLY A 4 18.01 17.37 2.01
C GLY A 4 16.65 16.70 1.78
N PRO A 5 15.96 16.32 2.87
CA PRO A 5 14.66 15.66 2.79
C PRO A 5 13.56 16.61 2.31
N VAL A 6 12.51 16.04 1.74
CA VAL A 6 11.28 16.74 1.35
C VAL A 6 10.10 16.04 2.00
N PHE A 7 9.11 16.82 2.43
CA PHE A 7 7.82 16.31 2.87
C PHE A 7 6.83 16.40 1.72
N LEU A 8 6.19 15.28 1.39
CA LEU A 8 5.15 15.18 0.37
C LEU A 8 3.89 14.59 1.01
N GLU A 9 2.78 15.30 0.88
CA GLU A 9 1.47 14.80 1.30
C GLU A 9 0.69 14.31 0.08
N PHE A 10 0.23 13.06 0.13
CA PHE A 10 -0.61 12.48 -0.90
C PHE A 10 -2.01 12.28 -0.37
N TRP A 11 -2.96 13.00 -0.96
CA TRP A 11 -4.36 12.87 -0.63
C TRP A 11 -4.90 11.62 -1.34
N CYS A 12 -5.24 10.62 -0.55
CA CYS A 12 -5.69 9.31 -1.04
C CYS A 12 -6.92 8.87 -0.25
N TYR A 13 -7.64 7.91 -0.80
CA TYR A 13 -8.81 7.35 -0.15
C TYR A 13 -8.77 5.83 -0.08
N ARG A 14 -9.40 5.30 0.96
CA ARG A 14 -9.43 3.88 1.25
C ARG A 14 -10.84 3.36 1.10
N PHE A 15 -11.06 2.61 0.02
CA PHE A 15 -12.40 2.14 -0.37
C PHE A 15 -13.00 1.09 0.59
N LYS A 16 -12.19 0.44 1.42
CA LYS A 16 -12.64 -0.51 2.44
C LYS A 16 -12.52 0.10 3.85
N GLY A 17 -13.19 -0.48 4.84
CA GLY A 17 -13.04 -0.10 6.26
C GLY A 17 -11.74 -0.62 6.87
N HIS A 18 -11.39 -0.18 8.09
CA HIS A 18 -10.06 -0.25 8.75
C HIS A 18 -9.38 -1.61 8.59
N ASN A 19 -10.18 -2.66 8.65
CA ASN A 19 -9.79 -4.04 8.46
C ASN A 19 -10.96 -4.82 7.84
N VAL A 20 -10.84 -6.14 7.77
CA VAL A 20 -11.87 -7.03 7.17
C VAL A 20 -13.22 -6.97 7.89
N LYS A 21 -13.25 -6.66 9.19
CA LYS A 21 -14.49 -6.57 9.99
C LYS A 21 -15.13 -5.19 9.96
N ASP A 22 -14.36 -4.18 9.62
CA ASP A 22 -14.83 -2.81 9.50
C ASP A 22 -15.29 -2.60 8.05
N ARG A 23 -16.61 -2.49 7.89
CA ARG A 23 -17.29 -2.49 6.60
C ARG A 23 -17.82 -1.09 6.30
N LEU A 24 -18.05 -0.84 5.02
CA LEU A 24 -18.67 0.37 4.49
C LEU A 24 -19.28 0.01 3.13
N ASP A 25 -20.24 -0.92 3.14
CA ASP A 25 -20.92 -1.37 1.93
C ASP A 25 -22.43 -1.14 1.95
N ARG A 26 -23.00 -0.89 3.12
CA ARG A 26 -24.44 -0.66 3.31
C ARG A 26 -24.69 0.54 4.20
N PRO A 27 -25.90 1.14 4.15
CA PRO A 27 -26.23 2.28 5.00
C PRO A 27 -26.04 2.00 6.50
N GLU A 28 -26.31 0.77 6.95
CA GLU A 28 -26.09 0.36 8.34
C GLU A 28 -24.60 0.31 8.75
N ASP A 29 -23.68 0.29 7.78
CA ASP A 29 -22.23 0.29 8.03
C ASP A 29 -21.67 1.72 8.25
N GLU A 30 -22.48 2.77 8.02
CA GLU A 30 -22.09 4.18 8.18
C GLU A 30 -21.91 4.57 9.65
N THR A 31 -20.80 4.13 10.23
CA THR A 31 -20.49 4.37 11.65
C THR A 31 -19.65 5.64 11.86
N TYR A 32 -18.64 5.84 11.02
CA TYR A 32 -17.71 6.97 11.09
C TYR A 32 -17.39 7.59 9.72
N ARG A 33 -17.99 7.07 8.64
CA ARG A 33 -17.87 7.57 7.25
C ARG A 33 -19.18 7.36 6.51
N ALA A 34 -19.48 8.27 5.60
CA ALA A 34 -20.66 8.17 4.74
C ALA A 34 -20.34 7.39 3.45
N LEU A 35 -21.29 6.59 2.95
CA LEU A 35 -21.24 5.99 1.62
C LEU A 35 -21.15 7.04 0.52
N LYS A 36 -21.81 8.19 0.70
CA LYS A 36 -21.73 9.32 -0.23
C LYS A 36 -20.29 9.84 -0.40
N GLU A 37 -19.51 9.83 0.68
CA GLU A 37 -18.09 10.18 0.61
C GLU A 37 -17.32 9.12 -0.19
N LEU A 38 -17.53 7.83 0.11
CA LEU A 38 -16.94 6.72 -0.66
C LEU A 38 -17.28 6.81 -2.16
N GLU A 39 -18.53 7.12 -2.50
CA GLU A 39 -18.97 7.31 -3.89
C GLU A 39 -18.24 8.47 -4.58
N ALA A 40 -18.09 9.60 -3.89
CA ALA A 40 -17.37 10.76 -4.42
C ALA A 40 -15.91 10.41 -4.75
N TRP A 41 -15.22 9.71 -3.85
CA TRP A 41 -13.85 9.26 -4.08
C TRP A 41 -13.74 8.16 -5.14
N THR A 42 -14.73 7.28 -5.25
CA THR A 42 -14.75 6.21 -6.28
C THR A 42 -14.89 6.76 -7.70
N LYS A 43 -15.48 7.96 -7.87
CA LYS A 43 -15.56 8.65 -9.16
C LYS A 43 -14.20 9.10 -9.69
N ILE A 44 -13.26 9.39 -8.79
CA ILE A 44 -11.88 9.80 -9.11
C ILE A 44 -10.87 8.67 -8.86
N ASP A 45 -11.33 7.42 -8.91
CA ASP A 45 -10.47 6.25 -8.80
C ASP A 45 -9.32 6.33 -9.84
N PRO A 46 -8.05 6.38 -9.40
CA PRO A 46 -6.91 6.58 -10.29
C PRO A 46 -6.76 5.46 -11.32
N LEU A 47 -7.23 4.24 -11.04
CA LEU A 47 -7.22 3.17 -12.03
C LEU A 47 -8.18 3.44 -13.19
N LYS A 48 -9.27 4.19 -12.95
CA LYS A 48 -10.22 4.58 -14.00
C LYS A 48 -9.79 5.86 -14.70
N THR A 49 -9.37 6.89 -13.96
CA THR A 49 -9.01 8.18 -14.55
C THR A 49 -7.73 8.08 -15.36
N PHE A 50 -6.68 7.47 -14.81
CA PHE A 50 -5.39 7.37 -15.49
C PHE A 50 -5.46 6.47 -16.73
N SER A 51 -6.17 5.33 -16.64
CA SER A 51 -6.31 4.45 -17.81
C SER A 51 -7.12 5.12 -18.92
N LYS A 52 -8.12 5.95 -18.58
CA LYS A 52 -8.84 6.77 -19.55
C LYS A 52 -7.91 7.79 -20.22
N GLU A 53 -7.11 8.53 -19.44
CA GLU A 53 -6.13 9.49 -19.97
C GLU A 53 -5.14 8.82 -20.92
N LEU A 54 -4.62 7.64 -20.58
CA LEU A 54 -3.69 6.90 -21.45
C LEU A 54 -4.33 6.49 -22.79
N ILE A 55 -5.62 6.16 -22.79
CA ILE A 55 -6.36 5.82 -24.02
C ILE A 55 -6.62 7.09 -24.86
N GLU A 56 -7.02 8.19 -24.22
CA GLU A 56 -7.25 9.49 -24.89
C GLU A 56 -5.96 10.00 -25.56
N GLU A 57 -4.83 9.85 -24.89
CA GLU A 57 -3.48 10.18 -25.41
C GLU A 57 -2.91 9.11 -26.35
N LYS A 58 -3.69 8.05 -26.66
CA LYS A 58 -3.31 6.96 -27.58
C LYS A 58 -2.01 6.23 -27.18
N ILE A 59 -1.71 6.20 -25.89
CA ILE A 59 -0.57 5.47 -25.32
C ILE A 59 -0.88 3.97 -25.24
N ILE A 60 -2.14 3.62 -24.95
CA ILE A 60 -2.66 2.25 -24.97
C ILE A 60 -4.02 2.19 -25.65
N THR A 61 -4.43 1.02 -26.12
CA THR A 61 -5.81 0.77 -26.57
C THR A 61 -6.70 0.18 -25.46
N PRO A 62 -8.04 0.24 -25.61
CA PRO A 62 -8.95 -0.45 -24.70
C PRO A 62 -8.68 -1.96 -24.59
N GLU A 63 -8.32 -2.61 -25.69
CA GLU A 63 -8.00 -4.05 -25.73
C GLU A 63 -6.71 -4.36 -24.96
N GLU A 64 -5.71 -3.49 -25.06
CA GLU A 64 -4.47 -3.60 -24.28
C GLU A 64 -4.73 -3.42 -22.78
N LEU A 65 -5.59 -2.47 -22.41
CA LEU A 65 -6.02 -2.30 -21.01
C LEU A 65 -6.70 -3.56 -20.46
N GLU A 66 -7.63 -4.14 -21.21
CA GLU A 66 -8.30 -5.38 -20.80
C GLU A 66 -7.33 -6.56 -20.72
N LYS A 67 -6.37 -6.64 -21.66
CA LYS A 67 -5.28 -7.63 -21.60
C LYS A 67 -4.47 -7.48 -20.31
N LEU A 68 -4.06 -6.26 -19.95
CA LEU A 68 -3.31 -5.95 -18.72
C LEU A 68 -4.10 -6.33 -17.46
N LYS A 69 -5.40 -6.03 -17.41
CA LYS A 69 -6.28 -6.42 -16.29
C LYS A 69 -6.33 -7.94 -16.13
N ARG A 70 -6.49 -8.68 -17.23
CA ARG A 70 -6.52 -10.14 -17.22
C ARG A 70 -5.19 -10.73 -16.77
N GLU A 71 -4.07 -10.22 -17.29
CA GLU A 71 -2.73 -10.66 -16.88
C GLU A 71 -2.50 -10.39 -15.39
N SER A 72 -2.87 -9.21 -14.89
CA SER A 72 -2.75 -8.89 -13.47
C SER A 72 -3.60 -9.80 -12.60
N ARG A 73 -4.84 -10.09 -13.01
CA ARG A 73 -5.73 -11.01 -12.30
C ARG A 73 -5.14 -12.42 -12.25
N ALA A 74 -4.72 -12.95 -13.39
CA ALA A 74 -4.14 -14.29 -13.48
C ALA A 74 -2.88 -14.43 -12.62
N ARG A 75 -2.01 -13.42 -12.59
CA ARG A 75 -0.85 -13.38 -11.68
C ARG A 75 -1.29 -13.47 -10.22
N ASN A 76 -2.24 -12.64 -9.81
CA ASN A 76 -2.72 -12.61 -8.42
C ASN A 76 -3.38 -13.93 -8.01
N GLU A 77 -4.21 -14.52 -8.87
CA GLU A 77 -4.86 -15.81 -8.64
C GLU A 77 -3.82 -16.93 -8.50
N SER A 78 -2.82 -16.98 -9.39
CA SER A 78 -1.76 -17.97 -9.31
C SER A 78 -0.95 -17.88 -8.01
N MET A 79 -0.73 -16.66 -7.51
CA MET A 79 -0.01 -16.45 -6.26
C MET A 79 -0.87 -16.76 -5.03
N ALA A 80 -2.18 -16.50 -5.09
CA ALA A 80 -3.12 -16.87 -4.03
C ALA A 80 -3.16 -18.39 -3.84
N VAL A 81 -3.20 -19.17 -4.92
CA VAL A 81 -3.14 -20.64 -4.87
C VAL A 81 -1.82 -21.10 -4.24
N LYS A 82 -0.68 -20.59 -4.73
CA LYS A 82 0.64 -20.92 -4.17
C LYS A 82 0.74 -20.60 -2.67
N ALA A 83 0.16 -19.48 -2.23
CA ALA A 83 0.16 -19.08 -0.82
C ALA A 83 -0.74 -19.98 0.03
N ALA A 84 -1.90 -20.38 -0.49
CA ALA A 84 -2.83 -21.28 0.21
C ALA A 84 -2.29 -22.71 0.34
N GLU A 85 -1.52 -23.17 -0.64
CA GLU A 85 -0.89 -24.50 -0.66
C GLU A 85 0.47 -24.53 0.06
N ALA A 86 1.02 -23.37 0.44
CA ALA A 86 2.31 -23.29 1.08
C ALA A 86 2.28 -23.96 2.47
N LYS A 87 3.35 -24.70 2.80
CA LYS A 87 3.51 -25.29 4.12
C LYS A 87 3.57 -24.19 5.18
N SER A 88 2.89 -24.39 6.30
CA SER A 88 3.06 -23.56 7.49
C SER A 88 4.53 -23.47 7.90
N PRO A 89 4.96 -22.33 8.48
CA PRO A 89 6.30 -22.19 9.04
C PRO A 89 6.61 -23.28 10.06
N ASP A 90 7.87 -23.68 10.11
CA ASP A 90 8.37 -24.62 11.10
C ASP A 90 8.33 -23.99 12.51
N PRO A 91 7.59 -24.55 13.48
CA PRO A 91 7.53 -24.02 14.84
C PRO A 91 8.89 -23.92 15.52
N GLU A 92 9.86 -24.78 15.18
CA GLU A 92 11.22 -24.71 15.75
C GLU A 92 11.95 -23.42 15.38
N LYS A 93 11.55 -22.77 14.29
CA LYS A 93 12.14 -21.51 13.80
C LYS A 93 11.47 -20.26 14.36
N MET A 94 10.62 -20.39 15.39
CA MET A 94 9.90 -19.25 15.98
C MET A 94 10.82 -18.10 16.42
N TYR A 95 12.03 -18.39 16.92
CA TYR A 95 12.99 -17.36 17.36
C TYR A 95 13.95 -16.87 16.27
N PHE A 96 13.84 -17.41 15.05
CA PHE A 96 14.69 -17.00 13.94
C PHE A 96 14.47 -15.51 13.62
N GLY A 97 15.55 -14.73 13.56
CA GLY A 97 15.49 -13.28 13.30
C GLY A 97 15.26 -12.40 14.53
N LEU A 98 15.18 -12.97 15.74
CA LEU A 98 15.06 -12.19 16.98
C LEU A 98 16.32 -11.34 17.26
N PHE A 99 17.50 -11.91 16.99
CA PHE A 99 18.78 -11.22 17.10
C PHE A 99 19.56 -11.35 15.79
N SER A 100 20.34 -10.32 15.47
CA SER A 100 21.38 -10.42 14.44
C SER A 100 22.66 -11.00 15.05
N HIS A 101 23.45 -11.72 14.24
CA HIS A 101 24.81 -12.12 14.62
C HIS A 101 25.78 -10.93 14.66
N THR A 102 25.39 -9.80 14.08
CA THR A 102 26.18 -8.58 14.05
C THR A 102 25.57 -7.52 14.96
N ASN A 103 26.44 -6.79 15.65
CA ASN A 103 26.06 -5.58 16.37
C ASN A 103 26.28 -4.37 15.44
N SER A 104 25.45 -3.33 15.58
CA SER A 104 25.76 -2.03 14.97
C SER A 104 27.05 -1.48 15.59
N ILE A 105 27.88 -0.85 14.77
CA ILE A 105 29.04 -0.11 15.27
C ILE A 105 28.52 0.97 16.22
N PRO A 106 29.09 1.15 17.43
CA PRO A 106 28.74 2.28 18.27
C PRO A 106 28.91 3.56 17.45
N VAL A 107 27.84 4.34 17.30
CA VAL A 107 27.95 5.65 16.69
C VAL A 107 28.74 6.52 17.65
N THR A 108 30.06 6.62 17.47
CA THR A 108 30.89 7.62 18.13
C THR A 108 30.45 8.96 17.57
N SER A 109 29.56 9.65 18.28
CA SER A 109 29.05 10.95 17.88
C SER A 109 30.14 12.03 18.01
N PRO A 110 30.51 12.76 16.94
CA PRO A 110 31.09 14.10 17.04
C PRO A 110 29.99 15.19 17.04
N LEU A 111 28.72 14.80 17.06
CA LEU A 111 27.54 15.60 16.75
C LEU A 111 26.60 15.59 17.96
N CYS A 112 27.13 15.95 19.13
CA CYS A 112 26.33 16.37 20.27
C CYS A 112 26.00 17.85 20.05
N TRP A 113 24.72 18.18 19.81
CA TRP A 113 24.29 19.58 19.76
C TRP A 113 24.54 20.18 21.14
N PRO A 114 25.05 21.43 21.25
CA PRO A 114 25.20 22.06 22.55
C PRO A 114 23.83 22.15 23.21
N VAL A 115 23.68 21.44 24.33
CA VAL A 115 22.54 21.56 25.21
C VAL A 115 22.51 23.02 25.68
N ILE A 116 21.48 23.77 25.31
CA ILE A 116 21.27 25.14 25.83
C ILE A 116 20.75 24.98 27.27
N PRO A 117 21.51 25.40 28.30
CA PRO A 117 20.97 25.41 29.66
C PRO A 117 19.95 26.54 29.80
N TYR A 118 18.85 26.24 30.51
CA TYR A 118 17.90 27.22 31.02
C TYR A 118 18.53 28.09 32.11
#